data_AF-A0A511QIK7-F1
#
_entry.id   AF-A0A511QIK7-F1
#
_cell.length_a   1.000
_cell.length_b   1.000
_cell.length_c   1.000
_cell.angle_alpha   90.00
_cell.angle_beta   90.00
_cell.angle_gamma   90.00
#
_symmetry.space_group_name_H-M   'P 1'
#
loop_
_entity.id
_entity.type
_entity.pdbx_description
1 polymer ?
#
loop_
_entity_poly.entity_id
_entity_poly.type
_entity_poly.pdbx_seq_one_letter_code
_entity_poly.pdbx_strand_id
1 'polypeptide(L)'
;MLQFKKILLKFTVIMIINQSTIVYSSTNEQKKPQLEAQQPEILLAQAHKVEKDFESIDSSLALLDKNPGNISILKQIAAHQQALVAMVVGTMNSEFAIACALANAIESYNERLGAMMAWTEGGQPVIGAALQEMLDNILARGEDGFSNCELEDLFQLALLEMRNNPDAYPGFSDLLNDPQFVESMGHLLEFTGSGSHKYMGGLNGDPTKMKFDYDYIYQKLSNKGLPPAGSVAEKCFLAINSHGGIEKLKTGMNLDPYVTNGEGWAVGTTHWWGVGINETVGAEYLSPANTLVILSFAAQMGITPDQYLKVVSGNLSDMMDIIDIVEPDNLYSNIYDYLYAVDGEHWEKQDDGSFNYYPEVGIPASYLNSIFEDFPGRALTEEEVKELQNISDQIKMLQQTLKYWLSVIRDERLAITRNI
;
A
#
# COMPACT_ATOMS: atom_id res chain seq x y z
N MET A 1 -26.54 8.42 -30.59
CA MET A 1 -25.16 8.83 -30.95
C MET A 1 -24.83 10.29 -30.59
N LEU A 2 -25.64 11.29 -30.98
CA LEU A 2 -25.38 12.71 -30.65
C LEU A 2 -25.59 13.07 -29.16
N GLN A 3 -26.55 12.42 -28.48
CA GLN A 3 -26.74 12.55 -27.02
C GLN A 3 -25.62 11.86 -26.22
N PHE A 4 -25.10 10.73 -26.72
CA PHE A 4 -23.97 10.02 -26.12
C PHE A 4 -22.68 10.86 -26.19
N LYS A 5 -22.44 11.54 -27.32
CA LYS A 5 -21.36 12.54 -27.46
C LYS A 5 -21.49 13.72 -26.49
N LYS A 6 -22.71 14.19 -26.19
CA LYS A 6 -22.94 15.30 -25.25
C LYS A 6 -22.77 14.90 -23.78
N ILE A 7 -23.06 13.65 -23.43
CA ILE A 7 -22.87 13.11 -22.06
C ILE A 7 -21.38 12.85 -21.81
N LEU A 8 -20.68 12.26 -22.78
CA LEU A 8 -19.23 12.05 -22.71
C LEU A 8 -18.48 13.39 -22.55
N LEU A 9 -18.82 14.39 -23.36
CA LEU A 9 -18.22 15.73 -23.28
C LEU A 9 -18.47 16.41 -21.92
N LYS A 10 -19.66 16.23 -21.32
CA LYS A 10 -19.98 16.81 -20.00
C LYS A 10 -19.21 16.13 -18.87
N PHE A 11 -19.05 14.80 -18.91
CA PHE A 11 -18.25 14.08 -17.91
C PHE A 11 -16.77 14.40 -18.01
N THR A 12 -16.22 14.50 -19.24
CA THR A 12 -14.84 14.92 -19.47
C THR A 12 -14.60 16.35 -19.00
N VAL A 13 -15.52 17.28 -19.26
CA VAL A 13 -15.40 18.69 -18.82
C VAL A 13 -15.46 18.83 -17.29
N ILE A 14 -16.26 18.02 -16.59
CA ILE A 14 -16.33 18.06 -15.11
C ILE A 14 -15.04 17.53 -14.47
N MET A 15 -14.45 16.44 -15.00
CA MET A 15 -13.13 15.99 -14.55
C MET A 15 -12.03 17.02 -14.86
N ILE A 16 -12.08 17.66 -16.03
CA ILE A 16 -11.13 18.70 -16.45
C ILE A 16 -11.15 19.88 -15.48
N ILE A 17 -12.31 20.39 -15.06
CA ILE A 17 -12.41 21.59 -14.20
C ILE A 17 -11.86 21.34 -12.79
N ASN A 18 -12.09 20.16 -12.21
CA ASN A 18 -11.58 19.84 -10.87
C ASN A 18 -10.06 19.67 -10.83
N GLN A 19 -9.41 19.20 -11.89
CA GLN A 19 -7.95 19.01 -11.92
C GLN A 19 -7.17 20.21 -12.48
N SER A 20 -7.75 20.99 -13.40
CA SER A 20 -7.07 22.16 -13.98
C SER A 20 -6.95 23.36 -13.04
N THR A 21 -7.74 23.41 -11.96
CA THR A 21 -7.60 24.43 -10.90
C THR A 21 -6.28 24.29 -10.13
N ILE A 22 -5.65 23.11 -10.16
CA ILE A 22 -4.38 22.84 -9.47
C ILE A 22 -3.16 23.18 -10.36
N VAL A 23 -3.29 23.13 -11.69
CA VAL A 23 -2.15 23.22 -12.64
C VAL A 23 -1.96 24.62 -13.25
N TYR A 24 -2.99 25.47 -13.26
CA TYR A 24 -2.94 26.78 -13.95
C TYR A 24 -2.08 27.88 -13.28
N SER A 25 -1.39 27.61 -12.16
CA SER A 25 -0.57 28.61 -11.45
C SER A 25 0.90 28.65 -11.88
N SER A 26 1.36 27.76 -12.77
CA SER A 26 2.75 27.76 -13.22
C SER A 26 2.85 27.48 -14.72
N THR A 27 3.65 28.30 -15.43
CA THR A 27 4.07 28.21 -16.84
C THR A 27 3.25 29.00 -17.86
N ASN A 28 3.43 30.32 -17.80
CA ASN A 28 3.16 31.22 -18.91
C ASN A 28 4.52 31.62 -19.52
N GLU A 29 4.91 31.01 -20.65
CA GLU A 29 5.71 31.66 -21.70
C GLU A 29 5.72 30.78 -22.96
N GLN A 30 5.01 31.24 -23.99
CA GLN A 30 4.88 30.60 -25.29
C GLN A 30 6.19 30.65 -26.08
N LYS A 31 6.77 29.48 -26.39
CA LYS A 31 7.57 29.30 -27.60
C LYS A 31 6.82 28.37 -28.56
N LYS A 32 6.37 28.93 -29.70
CA LYS A 32 5.90 28.17 -30.87
C LYS A 32 6.98 27.15 -31.27
N PRO A 33 6.67 25.85 -31.40
CA PRO A 33 7.61 24.92 -32.00
C PRO A 33 7.76 25.25 -33.49
N GLN A 34 8.99 25.45 -33.95
CA GLN A 34 9.30 25.38 -35.37
C GLN A 34 9.11 23.91 -35.79
N LEU A 35 8.16 23.66 -36.69
CA LEU A 35 8.01 22.39 -37.37
C LEU A 35 9.24 22.19 -38.26
N GLU A 36 10.25 21.45 -37.79
CA GLU A 36 11.21 20.82 -38.69
C GLU A 36 10.44 19.78 -39.51
N ALA A 37 10.50 19.88 -40.84
CA ALA A 37 9.81 18.98 -41.75
C ALA A 37 10.32 17.55 -41.57
N GLN A 38 9.59 16.73 -40.80
CA GLN A 38 9.80 15.29 -40.75
C GLN A 38 9.57 14.71 -42.15
N GLN A 39 10.47 13.85 -42.62
CA GLN A 39 10.34 13.21 -43.93
C GLN A 39 9.02 12.41 -44.00
N PRO A 40 8.25 12.49 -45.12
CA PRO A 40 6.95 11.81 -45.29
C PRO A 40 6.97 10.31 -44.94
N GLU A 41 8.08 9.62 -45.20
CA GLU A 41 8.27 8.21 -44.89
C GLU A 41 8.23 7.90 -43.39
N ILE A 42 8.74 8.80 -42.55
CA ILE A 42 8.71 8.68 -41.08
C ILE A 42 7.28 8.83 -40.57
N LEU A 43 6.53 9.79 -41.11
CA LEU A 43 5.12 10.02 -40.76
C LEU A 43 4.24 8.83 -41.18
N LEU A 44 4.51 8.24 -42.35
CA LEU A 44 3.80 7.03 -42.81
C LEU A 44 4.10 5.84 -41.90
N ALA A 45 5.37 5.60 -41.55
CA ALA A 45 5.75 4.51 -40.65
C ALA A 45 5.09 4.65 -39.27
N GLN A 46 4.99 5.88 -38.75
CA GLN A 46 4.26 6.17 -37.51
C GLN A 46 2.75 5.88 -37.64
N ALA A 47 2.11 6.25 -38.75
CA ALA A 47 0.70 5.96 -38.99
C ALA A 47 0.41 4.45 -39.05
N HIS A 48 1.28 3.67 -39.71
CA HIS A 48 1.18 2.21 -39.74
C HIS A 48 1.37 1.58 -38.36
N LYS A 49 2.29 2.13 -37.54
CA LYS A 49 2.47 1.68 -36.15
C LYS A 49 1.18 1.89 -35.34
N VAL A 50 0.57 3.08 -35.45
CA VAL A 50 -0.70 3.39 -34.78
C VAL A 50 -1.82 2.44 -35.24
N GLU A 51 -1.87 2.07 -36.52
CA GLU A 51 -2.84 1.10 -37.05
C GLU A 51 -2.67 -0.31 -36.49
N LYS A 52 -1.44 -0.75 -36.24
CA LYS A 52 -1.18 -2.00 -35.51
C LYS A 52 -1.64 -1.91 -34.05
N ASP A 53 -1.44 -0.77 -33.41
CA ASP A 53 -1.91 -0.54 -32.04
C ASP A 53 -3.45 -0.57 -31.96
N PHE A 54 -4.16 -0.16 -33.01
CA PHE A 54 -5.62 -0.30 -33.14
C PHE A 54 -6.09 -1.76 -33.09
N GLU A 55 -5.47 -2.63 -33.89
CA GLU A 55 -5.82 -4.05 -33.94
C GLU A 55 -5.59 -4.73 -32.58
N SER A 56 -4.54 -4.30 -31.87
CA SER A 56 -4.24 -4.76 -30.50
C SER A 56 -5.31 -4.32 -29.49
N ILE A 57 -5.79 -3.07 -29.58
CA ILE A 57 -6.89 -2.57 -28.74
C ILE A 57 -8.19 -3.33 -29.01
N ASP A 58 -8.53 -3.58 -30.28
CA ASP A 58 -9.75 -4.32 -30.63
C ASP A 58 -9.71 -5.77 -30.15
N SER A 59 -8.53 -6.39 -30.23
CA SER A 59 -8.30 -7.72 -29.66
C SER A 59 -8.45 -7.73 -28.14
N SER A 60 -7.91 -6.71 -27.46
CA SER A 60 -8.01 -6.54 -26.01
C SER A 60 -9.47 -6.33 -25.56
N LEU A 61 -10.23 -5.50 -26.28
CA LEU A 61 -11.66 -5.27 -26.02
C LEU A 61 -12.49 -6.54 -26.20
N ALA A 62 -12.22 -7.31 -27.25
CA ALA A 62 -12.90 -8.58 -27.48
C ALA A 62 -12.57 -9.63 -26.41
N LEU A 63 -11.35 -9.60 -25.86
CA LEU A 63 -10.92 -10.45 -24.76
C LEU A 63 -11.63 -10.08 -23.45
N LEU A 64 -11.72 -8.79 -23.16
CA LEU A 64 -12.48 -8.19 -22.05
C LEU A 64 -13.96 -8.59 -22.10
N ASP A 65 -14.61 -8.44 -23.26
CA ASP A 65 -16.03 -8.76 -23.43
C ASP A 65 -16.33 -10.24 -23.15
N LYS A 66 -15.36 -11.13 -23.41
CA LYS A 66 -15.49 -12.56 -23.12
C LYS A 66 -15.15 -12.93 -21.69
N ASN A 67 -14.30 -12.15 -21.01
CA ASN A 67 -13.75 -12.48 -19.69
C ASN A 67 -13.65 -11.26 -18.76
N PRO A 68 -14.76 -10.54 -18.49
CA PRO A 68 -14.71 -9.28 -17.76
C PRO A 68 -14.25 -9.43 -16.31
N GLY A 69 -14.37 -10.62 -15.72
CA GLY A 69 -13.94 -10.91 -14.34
C GLY A 69 -12.58 -11.60 -14.22
N ASN A 70 -11.79 -11.73 -15.29
CA ASN A 70 -10.49 -12.38 -15.21
C ASN A 70 -9.40 -11.34 -14.89
N ILE A 71 -8.91 -11.36 -13.66
CA ILE A 71 -7.94 -10.37 -13.15
C ILE A 71 -6.64 -10.36 -13.96
N SER A 72 -6.12 -11.55 -14.32
CA SER A 72 -4.90 -11.67 -15.14
C SER A 72 -5.05 -11.01 -16.52
N ILE A 73 -6.21 -11.22 -17.16
CA ILE A 73 -6.55 -10.57 -18.43
C ILE A 73 -6.65 -9.04 -18.25
N LEU A 74 -7.30 -8.58 -17.18
CA LEU A 74 -7.42 -7.14 -16.91
C LEU A 74 -6.06 -6.48 -16.69
N LYS A 75 -5.15 -7.09 -15.92
CA LYS A 75 -3.78 -6.58 -15.74
C LYS A 75 -3.00 -6.53 -17.05
N GLN A 76 -3.09 -7.57 -17.89
CA GLN A 76 -2.42 -7.56 -19.20
C GLN A 76 -2.92 -6.41 -20.08
N ILE A 77 -4.23 -6.17 -20.07
CA ILE A 77 -4.85 -5.11 -20.86
C ILE A 77 -4.45 -3.73 -20.32
N ALA A 78 -4.49 -3.54 -19.01
CA ALA A 78 -4.08 -2.29 -18.37
C ALA A 78 -2.58 -1.99 -18.62
N ALA A 79 -1.70 -2.99 -18.50
CA ALA A 79 -0.28 -2.84 -18.86
C ALA A 79 -0.08 -2.42 -20.32
N HIS A 80 -0.83 -3.03 -21.25
CA HIS A 80 -0.82 -2.62 -22.66
C HIS A 80 -1.30 -1.16 -22.83
N GLN A 81 -2.35 -0.73 -22.12
CA GLN A 81 -2.80 0.67 -22.16
C GLN A 81 -1.75 1.64 -21.64
N GLN A 82 -1.08 1.32 -20.54
CA GLN A 82 -0.04 2.16 -19.96
C GLN A 82 1.08 2.41 -20.98
N ALA A 83 1.50 1.37 -21.70
CA ALA A 83 2.48 1.49 -22.78
C ALA A 83 1.99 2.38 -23.94
N LEU A 84 0.72 2.28 -24.34
CA LEU A 84 0.12 3.13 -25.37
C LEU A 84 0.06 4.61 -24.94
N VAL A 85 -0.37 4.88 -23.71
CA VAL A 85 -0.44 6.23 -23.16
C VAL A 85 0.94 6.89 -23.15
N ALA A 86 1.98 6.16 -22.71
CA ALA A 86 3.35 6.68 -22.71
C ALA A 86 3.82 7.10 -24.11
N MET A 87 3.41 6.38 -25.16
CA MET A 87 3.69 6.76 -26.55
C MET A 87 2.95 8.04 -26.97
N VAL A 88 1.71 8.23 -26.55
CA VAL A 88 0.91 9.43 -26.85
C VAL A 88 1.46 10.67 -26.16
N VAL A 89 1.81 10.54 -24.87
CA VAL A 89 2.45 11.59 -24.05
C VAL A 89 3.66 12.20 -24.76
N GLY A 90 4.49 11.38 -25.41
CA GLY A 90 5.68 11.86 -26.15
C GLY A 90 5.39 12.65 -27.43
N THR A 91 4.15 12.73 -27.89
CA THR A 91 3.81 13.27 -29.23
C THR A 91 2.87 14.48 -29.24
N MET A 92 2.15 14.78 -28.15
CA MET A 92 1.12 15.84 -28.13
C MET A 92 1.21 16.76 -26.89
N ASN A 93 1.61 18.02 -27.09
CA ASN A 93 1.76 19.01 -26.01
C ASN A 93 0.41 19.54 -25.46
N SER A 94 -0.67 19.56 -26.25
CA SER A 94 -1.98 20.09 -25.80
C SER A 94 -2.83 19.09 -25.02
N GLU A 95 -2.48 17.81 -25.07
CA GLU A 95 -3.25 16.70 -24.47
C GLU A 95 -2.43 15.89 -23.47
N PHE A 96 -1.18 16.30 -23.24
CA PHE A 96 -0.25 15.70 -22.29
C PHE A 96 -0.88 15.51 -20.90
N ALA A 97 -1.60 16.52 -20.39
CA ALA A 97 -2.25 16.43 -19.09
C ALA A 97 -3.35 15.34 -19.04
N ILE A 98 -4.09 15.16 -20.13
CA ILE A 98 -5.11 14.11 -20.26
C ILE A 98 -4.44 12.74 -20.32
N ALA A 99 -3.37 12.63 -21.11
CA ALA A 99 -2.61 11.39 -21.23
C ALA A 99 -1.97 11.00 -19.88
N CYS A 100 -1.39 11.95 -19.14
CA CYS A 100 -0.89 11.69 -17.79
C CYS A 100 -2.01 11.26 -16.82
N ALA A 101 -3.18 11.92 -16.86
CA ALA A 101 -4.31 11.51 -16.02
C ALA A 101 -4.81 10.09 -16.35
N LEU A 102 -4.81 9.71 -17.64
CA LEU A 102 -5.13 8.35 -18.08
C LEU A 102 -4.09 7.33 -17.58
N ALA A 103 -2.79 7.64 -17.69
CA ALA A 103 -1.72 6.79 -17.19
C ALA A 103 -1.87 6.52 -15.69
N ASN A 104 -2.07 7.58 -14.90
CA ASN A 104 -2.22 7.47 -13.45
C ASN A 104 -3.46 6.64 -13.06
N ALA A 105 -4.57 6.78 -13.79
CA ALA A 105 -5.77 5.97 -13.54
C ALA A 105 -5.53 4.48 -13.84
N ILE A 106 -4.82 4.17 -14.93
CA ILE A 106 -4.48 2.79 -15.31
C ILE A 106 -3.55 2.16 -14.27
N GLU A 107 -2.55 2.91 -13.80
CA GLU A 107 -1.63 2.49 -12.76
C GLU A 107 -2.38 2.16 -11.46
N SER A 108 -3.26 3.05 -11.02
CA SER A 108 -4.12 2.80 -9.85
C SER A 108 -5.00 1.55 -10.02
N TYR A 109 -5.54 1.28 -11.21
CA TYR A 109 -6.29 0.03 -11.44
C TYR A 109 -5.40 -1.21 -11.42
N ASN A 110 -4.18 -1.12 -11.95
CA ASN A 110 -3.22 -2.22 -11.91
C ASN A 110 -2.82 -2.59 -10.48
N GLU A 111 -2.67 -1.60 -9.61
CA GLU A 111 -2.40 -1.79 -8.18
C GLU A 111 -3.56 -2.55 -7.51
N ARG A 112 -4.81 -2.08 -7.70
CA ARG A 112 -6.01 -2.73 -7.13
C ARG A 112 -6.20 -4.16 -7.64
N LEU A 113 -6.04 -4.38 -8.94
CA LEU A 113 -6.06 -5.74 -9.52
C LEU A 113 -4.92 -6.61 -8.99
N GLY A 114 -3.75 -6.02 -8.72
CA GLY A 114 -2.63 -6.68 -8.07
C GLY A 114 -2.98 -7.16 -6.66
N ALA A 115 -3.60 -6.31 -5.84
CA ALA A 115 -4.04 -6.66 -4.49
C ALA A 115 -5.07 -7.80 -4.51
N MET A 116 -6.08 -7.74 -5.40
CA MET A 116 -7.05 -8.83 -5.56
C MET A 116 -6.41 -10.15 -6.00
N MET A 117 -5.42 -10.09 -6.91
CA MET A 117 -4.65 -11.28 -7.29
C MET A 117 -3.85 -11.84 -6.13
N ALA A 118 -3.20 -10.99 -5.33
CA ALA A 118 -2.47 -11.42 -4.16
C ALA A 118 -3.39 -12.18 -3.18
N TRP A 119 -4.57 -11.63 -2.88
CA TRP A 119 -5.54 -12.29 -2.01
C TRP A 119 -6.02 -13.65 -2.57
N THR A 120 -6.21 -13.75 -3.89
CA THR A 120 -6.72 -14.97 -4.51
C THR A 120 -5.68 -16.06 -4.73
N GLU A 121 -4.43 -15.67 -5.00
CA GLU A 121 -3.31 -16.60 -5.21
C GLU A 121 -2.66 -17.02 -3.88
N GLY A 122 -2.70 -16.15 -2.86
CA GLY A 122 -2.01 -16.38 -1.59
C GLY A 122 -0.51 -16.12 -1.67
N GLY A 123 0.23 -16.68 -0.71
CA GLY A 123 1.68 -16.54 -0.56
C GLY A 123 2.14 -15.13 -0.18
N GLN A 124 3.43 -14.87 -0.39
CA GLN A 124 4.08 -13.60 -0.03
C GLN A 124 3.43 -12.33 -0.61
N PRO A 125 2.87 -12.31 -1.84
CA PRO A 125 2.23 -11.11 -2.38
C PRO A 125 1.10 -10.55 -1.48
N VAL A 126 0.49 -11.39 -0.63
CA VAL A 126 -0.54 -10.97 0.32
C VAL A 126 -0.05 -9.89 1.27
N ILE A 127 1.24 -9.89 1.65
CA ILE A 127 1.81 -8.89 2.56
C ILE A 127 1.54 -7.49 2.03
N GLY A 128 1.86 -7.22 0.76
CA GLY A 128 1.66 -5.89 0.17
C GLY A 128 0.19 -5.46 0.15
N ALA A 129 -0.72 -6.39 -0.13
CA ALA A 129 -2.16 -6.11 -0.11
C ALA A 129 -2.66 -5.80 1.30
N ALA A 130 -2.23 -6.59 2.30
CA ALA A 130 -2.56 -6.38 3.70
C ALA A 130 -2.02 -5.03 4.23
N LEU A 131 -0.80 -4.65 3.86
CA LEU A 131 -0.20 -3.38 4.26
C LEU A 131 -0.97 -2.16 3.71
N GLN A 132 -1.49 -2.24 2.48
CA GLN A 132 -2.31 -1.17 1.92
C GLN A 132 -3.64 -1.01 2.70
N GLU A 133 -4.32 -2.11 3.02
CA GLU A 133 -5.55 -2.08 3.83
C GLU A 133 -5.28 -1.57 5.25
N MET A 134 -4.18 -1.97 5.89
CA MET A 134 -3.76 -1.43 7.19
C MET A 134 -3.51 0.08 7.13
N LEU A 135 -2.89 0.57 6.05
CA LEU A 135 -2.64 1.99 5.86
C LEU A 135 -3.95 2.77 5.82
N ASP A 136 -4.90 2.32 5.00
CA ASP A 136 -6.18 2.99 4.85
C ASP A 136 -6.96 3.02 6.19
N ASN A 137 -6.90 1.93 6.96
CA ASN A 137 -7.48 1.87 8.30
C ASN A 137 -6.80 2.81 9.31
N ILE A 138 -5.46 2.90 9.32
CA ILE A 138 -4.74 3.82 10.22
C ILE A 138 -5.01 5.27 9.84
N LEU A 139 -5.00 5.61 8.54
CA LEU A 139 -5.28 6.97 8.08
C LEU A 139 -6.71 7.40 8.42
N ALA A 140 -7.68 6.50 8.31
CA ALA A 140 -9.07 6.77 8.69
C ALA A 140 -9.23 7.03 10.20
N ARG A 141 -8.50 6.29 11.05
CA ARG A 141 -8.51 6.50 12.51
C ARG A 141 -7.86 7.81 12.92
N GLY A 142 -6.78 8.19 12.25
CA GLY A 142 -6.04 9.42 12.52
C GLY A 142 -6.64 10.70 11.91
N GLU A 143 -7.85 10.69 11.34
CA GLU A 143 -8.47 11.87 10.72
C GLU A 143 -8.60 13.06 11.69
N ASP A 144 -8.85 12.78 12.98
CA ASP A 144 -8.93 13.80 14.05
C ASP A 144 -7.58 14.13 14.71
N GLY A 145 -6.50 13.60 14.15
CA GLY A 145 -5.11 13.73 14.61
C GLY A 145 -4.57 12.40 15.14
N PHE A 146 -3.36 12.06 14.69
CA PHE A 146 -2.72 10.80 15.06
C PHE A 146 -2.25 10.77 16.52
N SER A 147 -2.48 9.64 17.17
CA SER A 147 -1.84 9.27 18.42
C SER A 147 -0.34 8.98 18.22
N ASN A 148 0.43 8.85 19.31
CA ASN A 148 1.83 8.44 19.16
C ASN A 148 1.94 6.99 18.65
N CYS A 149 1.07 6.08 19.09
CA CYS A 149 1.07 4.68 18.64
C CYS A 149 0.71 4.57 17.16
N GLU A 150 -0.26 5.35 16.69
CA GLU A 150 -0.66 5.35 15.27
C GLU A 150 0.47 5.87 14.36
N LEU A 151 1.25 6.86 14.82
CA LEU A 151 2.44 7.30 14.08
C LEU A 151 3.52 6.22 14.03
N GLU A 152 3.67 5.45 15.11
CA GLU A 152 4.58 4.30 15.14
C GLU A 152 4.09 3.15 14.26
N ASP A 153 2.78 2.90 14.22
CA ASP A 153 2.15 1.95 13.30
C ASP A 153 2.43 2.35 11.84
N LEU A 154 2.24 3.62 11.48
CA LEU A 154 2.61 4.12 10.15
C LEU A 154 4.10 3.92 9.85
N PHE A 155 4.96 4.06 10.85
CA PHE A 155 6.39 3.86 10.67
C PHE A 155 6.72 2.37 10.45
N GLN A 156 6.14 1.47 11.24
CA GLN A 156 6.26 0.02 11.01
C GLN A 156 5.77 -0.36 9.61
N LEU A 157 4.62 0.16 9.21
CA LEU A 157 4.00 -0.11 7.92
C LEU A 157 4.94 0.29 6.77
N ALA A 158 5.55 1.48 6.86
CA ALA A 158 6.56 1.91 5.89
C ALA A 158 7.76 0.94 5.82
N LEU A 159 8.27 0.49 6.97
CA LEU A 159 9.40 -0.46 7.00
C LEU A 159 9.03 -1.82 6.42
N LEU A 160 7.87 -2.35 6.77
CA LEU A 160 7.35 -3.62 6.26
C LEU A 160 7.18 -3.59 4.76
N GLU A 161 6.63 -2.49 4.22
CA GLU A 161 6.44 -2.36 2.78
C GLU A 161 7.78 -2.18 2.05
N MET A 162 8.66 -1.29 2.53
CA MET A 162 9.97 -1.13 1.91
C MET A 162 10.76 -2.43 1.91
N ARG A 163 10.60 -3.25 2.95
CA ARG A 163 11.20 -4.58 3.05
C ARG A 163 10.55 -5.59 2.11
N ASN A 164 9.23 -5.56 1.95
CA ASN A 164 8.51 -6.48 1.06
C ASN A 164 8.86 -6.22 -0.41
N ASN A 165 9.14 -4.96 -0.77
CA ASN A 165 9.47 -4.56 -2.13
C ASN A 165 10.80 -3.78 -2.21
N PRO A 166 11.95 -4.35 -1.77
CA PRO A 166 13.17 -3.59 -1.53
C PRO A 166 13.76 -2.94 -2.79
N ASP A 167 13.55 -3.56 -3.95
CA ASP A 167 14.00 -3.04 -5.24
C ASP A 167 13.17 -1.84 -5.74
N ALA A 168 11.97 -1.63 -5.19
CA ALA A 168 11.15 -0.46 -5.49
C ALA A 168 11.63 0.80 -4.76
N TYR A 169 12.48 0.68 -3.74
CA TYR A 169 12.91 1.78 -2.90
C TYR A 169 14.41 2.07 -3.06
N PRO A 170 14.80 3.33 -3.34
CA PRO A 170 16.20 3.68 -3.59
C PRO A 170 17.13 3.18 -2.48
N GLY A 171 18.07 2.31 -2.84
CA GLY A 171 19.14 1.82 -1.96
C GLY A 171 18.69 1.02 -0.74
N PHE A 172 17.43 0.58 -0.67
CA PHE A 172 16.91 -0.19 0.45
C PHE A 172 17.52 -1.61 0.50
N SER A 173 17.70 -2.26 -0.65
CA SER A 173 18.41 -3.54 -0.76
C SER A 173 19.85 -3.48 -0.18
N ASP A 174 20.53 -2.32 -0.26
CA ASP A 174 21.83 -2.13 0.38
C ASP A 174 21.70 -2.05 1.91
N LEU A 175 20.65 -1.39 2.41
CA LEU A 175 20.41 -1.22 3.85
C LEU A 175 20.07 -2.55 4.51
N LEU A 176 19.44 -3.48 3.79
CA LEU A 176 19.21 -4.84 4.27
C LEU A 176 20.51 -5.65 4.49
N ASN A 177 21.66 -5.19 3.98
CA ASN A 177 22.97 -5.77 4.26
C ASN A 177 23.69 -5.10 5.45
N ASP A 178 23.13 -4.04 6.04
CA ASP A 178 23.66 -3.36 7.21
C ASP A 178 23.09 -4.01 8.48
N PRO A 179 23.90 -4.75 9.27
CA PRO A 179 23.40 -5.48 10.44
C PRO A 179 22.73 -4.58 11.48
N GLN A 180 23.23 -3.35 11.66
CA GLN A 180 22.60 -2.41 12.59
C GLN A 180 21.24 -1.95 12.08
N PHE A 181 21.07 -1.78 10.77
CA PHE A 181 19.78 -1.39 10.19
C PHE A 181 18.75 -2.50 10.37
N VAL A 182 19.13 -3.76 10.08
CA VAL A 182 18.26 -4.92 10.22
C VAL A 182 17.87 -5.14 11.68
N GLU A 183 18.83 -5.03 12.60
CA GLU A 183 18.58 -5.11 14.05
C GLU A 183 17.63 -4.00 14.52
N SER A 184 17.92 -2.73 14.19
CA SER A 184 17.08 -1.60 14.54
C SER A 184 15.65 -1.73 13.98
N MET A 185 15.51 -2.26 12.76
CA MET A 185 14.20 -2.55 12.17
C MET A 185 13.46 -3.63 12.96
N GLY A 186 14.12 -4.76 13.28
CA GLY A 186 13.51 -5.84 14.07
C GLY A 186 13.01 -5.37 15.44
N HIS A 187 13.81 -4.55 16.13
CA HIS A 187 13.39 -3.95 17.40
C HIS A 187 12.15 -3.07 17.25
N LEU A 188 12.09 -2.24 16.20
CA LEU A 188 10.93 -1.35 16.00
C LEU A 188 9.66 -2.12 15.63
N LEU A 189 9.79 -3.22 14.89
CA LEU A 189 8.66 -4.10 14.54
C LEU A 189 8.12 -4.85 15.77
N GLU A 190 8.97 -5.19 16.72
CA GLU A 190 8.54 -5.84 17.96
C GLU A 190 8.01 -4.83 18.98
N PHE A 191 8.73 -3.73 19.21
CA PHE A 191 8.59 -2.95 20.44
C PHE A 191 7.83 -1.62 20.33
N THR A 192 7.27 -1.30 19.17
CA THR A 192 6.60 -0.02 18.93
C THR A 192 5.24 -0.22 18.29
N GLY A 193 4.44 0.84 18.21
CA GLY A 193 3.09 0.76 17.67
C GLY A 193 2.06 0.28 18.68
N SER A 194 0.82 0.18 18.20
CA SER A 194 -0.33 -0.15 19.02
C SER A 194 -0.24 -1.58 19.56
N GLY A 195 -0.68 -1.75 20.80
CA GLY A 195 -0.79 -3.05 21.47
C GLY A 195 0.53 -3.79 21.70
N SER A 196 1.66 -3.31 21.22
CA SER A 196 2.94 -4.02 21.27
C SER A 196 3.58 -3.98 22.65
N HIS A 197 4.53 -4.88 22.90
CA HIS A 197 5.37 -4.76 24.07
C HIS A 197 6.26 -3.54 23.89
N LYS A 198 6.13 -2.50 24.69
CA LYS A 198 7.15 -1.46 24.68
C LYS A 198 8.30 -1.95 25.51
N TYR A 199 9.41 -2.30 24.85
CA TYR A 199 10.67 -2.46 25.55
C TYR A 199 10.86 -1.18 26.33
N MET A 200 10.62 -1.26 27.64
CA MET A 200 10.81 -0.16 28.55
C MET A 200 12.32 -0.01 28.59
N GLY A 201 12.81 0.69 27.59
CA GLY A 201 14.14 1.08 27.40
C GLY A 201 15.30 0.10 27.65
N GLY A 202 15.79 -0.55 26.60
CA GLY A 202 17.09 -1.20 26.75
C GLY A 202 17.12 -2.28 27.84
N LEU A 203 18.34 -2.72 28.15
CA LEU A 203 18.63 -3.42 29.40
C LEU A 203 18.28 -2.47 30.57
N ASN A 204 17.15 -2.69 31.26
CA ASN A 204 16.70 -2.04 32.50
C ASN A 204 15.89 -0.71 32.45
N GLY A 205 15.12 -0.36 31.42
CA GLY A 205 14.20 0.81 31.51
C GLY A 205 14.53 2.09 30.70
N ASP A 206 15.71 2.20 30.08
CA ASP A 206 16.25 3.31 29.26
C ASP A 206 15.85 3.38 27.75
N PRO A 207 14.91 4.27 27.35
CA PRO A 207 14.40 4.36 25.96
C PRO A 207 15.44 4.83 24.94
N THR A 208 16.68 5.09 25.36
CA THR A 208 17.79 5.47 24.50
C THR A 208 17.99 4.53 23.31
N LYS A 209 17.84 3.20 23.48
CA LYS A 209 18.02 2.26 22.36
C LYS A 209 16.98 2.45 21.27
N MET A 210 15.70 2.56 21.63
CA MET A 210 14.61 2.76 20.66
C MET A 210 14.72 4.12 19.98
N LYS A 211 15.08 5.17 20.74
CA LYS A 211 15.33 6.51 20.17
C LYS A 211 16.49 6.49 19.17
N PHE A 212 17.55 5.74 19.50
CA PHE A 212 18.66 5.50 18.59
C PHE A 212 18.22 4.75 17.33
N ASP A 213 17.37 3.72 17.45
CA ASP A 213 16.89 2.94 16.31
C ASP A 213 16.07 3.80 15.33
N TYR A 214 15.21 4.69 15.84
CA TYR A 214 14.55 5.70 15.00
C TYR A 214 15.56 6.62 14.31
N ASP A 215 16.50 7.23 15.05
CA ASP A 215 17.52 8.14 14.50
C ASP A 215 18.34 7.45 13.40
N TYR A 216 18.75 6.21 13.65
CA TYR A 216 19.55 5.42 12.72
C TYR A 216 18.81 5.14 11.42
N ILE A 217 17.57 4.64 11.50
CA ILE A 217 16.78 4.31 10.32
C ILE A 217 16.42 5.57 9.53
N TYR A 218 15.92 6.63 10.17
CA TYR A 218 15.58 7.88 9.48
C TYR A 218 16.79 8.49 8.77
N GLN A 219 17.96 8.49 9.40
CA GLN A 219 19.19 8.98 8.79
C GLN A 219 19.60 8.12 7.59
N LYS A 220 19.53 6.79 7.70
CA LYS A 220 19.90 5.89 6.60
C LYS A 220 18.97 6.02 5.41
N LEU A 221 17.67 6.08 5.64
CA LEU A 221 16.67 6.26 4.59
C LEU A 221 16.82 7.62 3.90
N SER A 222 16.93 8.71 4.67
CA SER A 222 17.08 10.05 4.10
C SER A 222 18.34 10.21 3.23
N ASN A 223 19.42 9.48 3.53
CA ASN A 223 20.64 9.46 2.72
C ASN A 223 20.49 8.69 1.41
N LYS A 224 19.51 7.78 1.28
CA LYS A 224 19.32 6.96 0.07
C LYS A 224 18.35 7.59 -0.93
N GLY A 225 17.39 8.37 -0.45
CA GLY A 225 16.41 9.06 -1.29
C GLY A 225 15.01 8.98 -0.69
N LEU A 226 14.07 9.70 -1.28
CA LEU A 226 12.67 9.62 -0.89
C LEU A 226 12.02 8.35 -1.44
N PRO A 227 11.04 7.76 -0.73
CA PRO A 227 10.19 6.72 -1.29
C PRO A 227 9.52 7.19 -2.60
N PRO A 228 9.22 6.28 -3.54
CA PRO A 228 8.51 6.63 -4.76
C PRO A 228 7.17 7.32 -4.48
N ALA A 229 6.83 8.31 -5.31
CA ALA A 229 5.57 9.03 -5.18
C ALA A 229 4.36 8.10 -5.31
N GLY A 230 3.38 8.26 -4.43
CA GLY A 230 2.18 7.42 -4.35
C GLY A 230 2.35 6.10 -3.59
N SER A 231 3.58 5.70 -3.28
CA SER A 231 3.83 4.46 -2.53
C SER A 231 3.25 4.52 -1.12
N VAL A 232 2.91 3.35 -0.58
CA VAL A 232 2.48 3.18 0.82
C VAL A 232 3.50 3.81 1.78
N ALA A 233 4.80 3.54 1.58
CA ALA A 233 5.84 4.12 2.42
C ALA A 233 5.88 5.66 2.33
N GLU A 234 5.71 6.26 1.14
CA GLU A 234 5.64 7.72 1.01
C GLU A 234 4.46 8.29 1.81
N LYS A 235 3.26 7.70 1.68
CA LYS A 235 2.06 8.14 2.40
C LYS A 235 2.27 8.10 3.93
N CYS A 236 2.88 7.03 4.44
CA CYS A 236 3.26 6.92 5.84
C CYS A 236 4.21 8.06 6.27
N PHE A 237 5.29 8.29 5.52
CA PHE A 237 6.26 9.34 5.87
C PHE A 237 5.66 10.75 5.76
N LEU A 238 4.75 11.00 4.81
CA LEU A 238 4.03 12.27 4.72
C LEU A 238 3.14 12.51 5.94
N ALA A 239 2.38 11.49 6.37
CA ALA A 239 1.58 11.55 7.59
C ALA A 239 2.47 11.78 8.83
N ILE A 240 3.56 11.03 8.98
CA ILE A 240 4.47 11.18 10.13
C ILE A 240 5.13 12.56 10.15
N ASN A 241 5.68 13.02 9.03
CA ASN A 241 6.39 14.29 8.94
C ASN A 241 5.46 15.50 9.16
N SER A 242 4.20 15.42 8.73
CA SER A 242 3.21 16.47 8.99
C SER A 242 2.77 16.54 10.46
N HIS A 243 3.04 15.51 11.26
CA HIS A 243 2.65 15.40 12.67
C HIS A 243 3.85 15.43 13.64
N GLY A 244 4.96 16.04 13.23
CA GLY A 244 6.15 16.25 14.09
C GLY A 244 7.31 15.31 13.79
N GLY A 245 7.17 14.40 12.83
CA GLY A 245 8.26 13.61 12.28
C GLY A 245 8.92 12.69 13.31
N ILE A 246 10.22 12.47 13.13
CA ILE A 246 11.03 11.61 14.00
C ILE A 246 11.01 12.02 15.48
N GLU A 247 10.96 13.31 15.79
CA GLU A 247 10.95 13.77 17.19
C GLU A 247 9.64 13.39 17.89
N LYS A 248 8.53 13.31 17.15
CA LYS A 248 7.26 12.81 17.68
C LYS A 248 7.33 11.31 17.99
N LEU A 249 7.89 10.51 17.08
CA LEU A 249 8.14 9.07 17.31
C LEU A 249 9.03 8.84 18.54
N LYS A 250 10.13 9.60 18.66
CA LYS A 250 11.03 9.52 19.83
C LYS A 250 10.37 9.95 21.13
N THR A 251 9.49 10.95 21.08
CA THR A 251 8.68 11.36 22.23
C THR A 251 7.69 10.26 22.64
N GLY A 252 7.23 9.47 21.66
CA GLY A 252 6.48 8.24 21.87
C GLY A 252 7.22 7.14 22.66
N MET A 253 8.52 7.29 22.94
CA MET A 253 9.21 6.31 23.78
C MET A 253 9.19 6.66 25.28
N ASN A 254 8.47 7.71 25.70
CA ASN A 254 8.34 8.10 27.11
C ASN A 254 7.10 7.48 27.78
N LEU A 255 7.09 7.39 29.12
CA LEU A 255 6.02 6.77 29.94
C LEU A 255 4.59 7.25 29.61
N ASP A 256 4.41 8.57 29.49
CA ASP A 256 3.17 9.25 29.12
C ASP A 256 3.33 9.65 27.64
N PRO A 257 2.63 9.04 26.65
CA PRO A 257 1.21 8.61 26.66
C PRO A 257 0.90 7.09 26.70
N TYR A 258 1.86 6.19 26.89
CA TYR A 258 1.66 4.74 26.68
C TYR A 258 0.90 4.04 27.78
N VAL A 259 1.10 4.51 29.01
CA VAL A 259 0.43 3.98 30.19
C VAL A 259 -0.93 4.64 30.40
N THR A 260 -1.11 5.86 29.88
CA THR A 260 -2.24 6.76 30.17
C THR A 260 -3.32 6.75 29.11
N ASN A 261 -2.99 6.53 27.83
CA ASN A 261 -3.95 6.60 26.73
C ASN A 261 -4.49 5.22 26.29
N GLY A 262 -3.98 4.12 26.87
CA GLY A 262 -4.54 2.79 26.60
C GLY A 262 -4.34 2.31 25.18
N GLU A 263 -3.21 2.64 24.54
CA GLU A 263 -2.89 2.21 23.18
C GLU A 263 -1.58 1.41 23.12
N GLY A 264 -0.80 1.42 24.20
CA GLY A 264 0.53 0.80 24.23
C GLY A 264 0.49 -0.72 24.28
N TRP A 265 -0.23 -1.30 25.25
CA TRP A 265 -0.21 -2.74 25.53
C TRP A 265 -1.52 -3.39 25.09
N ALA A 266 -1.51 -4.51 24.36
CA ALA A 266 -2.77 -5.12 23.92
C ALA A 266 -3.65 -5.58 25.10
N VAL A 267 -3.02 -5.95 26.21
CA VAL A 267 -3.68 -6.28 27.47
C VAL A 267 -3.23 -5.28 28.53
N GLY A 268 -4.17 -4.82 29.37
CA GLY A 268 -3.85 -3.95 30.50
C GLY A 268 -2.79 -4.57 31.41
N THR A 269 -1.85 -3.75 31.89
CA THR A 269 -0.76 -4.20 32.76
C THR A 269 -0.68 -3.38 34.04
N THR A 270 -0.25 -4.02 35.12
CA THR A 270 0.12 -3.34 36.38
C THR A 270 1.63 -3.22 36.54
N HIS A 271 2.39 -3.75 35.58
CA HIS A 271 3.83 -3.87 35.69
C HIS A 271 4.50 -2.89 34.76
N TRP A 272 5.29 -2.01 35.37
CA TRP A 272 6.23 -1.14 34.72
C TRP A 272 7.51 -1.23 35.55
N TRP A 273 8.60 -1.74 34.97
CA TRP A 273 9.82 -2.07 35.72
C TRP A 273 10.28 -0.91 36.62
N GLY A 274 10.18 -1.10 37.95
CA GLY A 274 10.62 -0.12 38.94
C GLY A 274 9.66 1.05 39.21
N VAL A 275 8.46 1.09 38.62
CA VAL A 275 7.42 2.08 38.93
C VAL A 275 6.10 1.36 39.17
N GLY A 276 5.53 1.50 40.36
CA GLY A 276 4.17 1.04 40.61
C GLY A 276 3.18 1.89 39.81
N ILE A 277 2.56 1.30 38.80
CA ILE A 277 1.48 1.92 38.03
C ILE A 277 0.15 1.27 38.39
N ASN A 278 -0.95 2.02 38.24
CA ASN A 278 -2.28 1.40 38.24
C ASN A 278 -2.44 0.59 36.95
N GLU A 279 -3.33 -0.41 36.97
CA GLU A 279 -3.67 -1.21 35.79
C GLU A 279 -3.99 -0.29 34.60
N THR A 280 -3.25 -0.45 33.51
CA THR A 280 -3.47 0.32 32.29
C THR A 280 -4.70 -0.17 31.56
N VAL A 281 -5.27 0.68 30.73
CA VAL A 281 -6.24 0.24 29.72
C VAL A 281 -5.48 -0.50 28.62
N GLY A 282 -6.01 -1.63 28.15
CA GLY A 282 -5.47 -2.35 27.01
C GLY A 282 -5.78 -1.62 25.70
N ALA A 283 -4.91 -1.80 24.71
CA ALA A 283 -5.06 -1.25 23.37
C ALA A 283 -6.32 -1.78 22.70
N GLU A 284 -6.91 -0.94 21.84
CA GLU A 284 -7.97 -1.36 20.94
C GLU A 284 -7.42 -2.03 19.67
N TYR A 285 -6.15 -1.75 19.32
CA TYR A 285 -5.54 -2.16 18.07
C TYR A 285 -4.16 -2.79 18.27
N LEU A 286 -3.78 -3.67 17.36
CA LEU A 286 -2.43 -4.19 17.20
C LEU A 286 -1.64 -3.42 16.14
N SER A 287 -0.33 -3.41 16.32
CA SER A 287 0.63 -2.88 15.36
C SER A 287 0.60 -3.67 14.04
N PRO A 288 1.02 -3.09 12.91
CA PRO A 288 1.04 -3.77 11.62
C PRO A 288 1.84 -5.07 11.63
N ALA A 289 3.00 -5.11 12.29
CA ALA A 289 3.80 -6.32 12.39
C ALA A 289 3.04 -7.46 13.07
N ASN A 290 2.47 -7.20 14.25
CA ASN A 290 1.71 -8.20 15.01
C ASN A 290 0.40 -8.58 14.32
N THR A 291 -0.24 -7.62 13.63
CA THR A 291 -1.44 -7.89 12.83
C THR A 291 -1.15 -8.87 11.70
N LEU A 292 -0.01 -8.72 11.00
CA LEU A 292 0.41 -9.68 9.97
C LEU A 292 0.65 -11.08 10.54
N VAL A 293 1.21 -11.17 11.75
CA VAL A 293 1.43 -12.46 12.44
C VAL A 293 0.09 -13.14 12.73
N ILE A 294 -0.84 -12.44 13.39
CA ILE A 294 -2.17 -12.99 13.66
C ILE A 294 -2.90 -13.36 12.38
N LEU A 295 -2.83 -12.51 11.36
CA LEU A 295 -3.42 -12.76 10.05
C LEU A 295 -2.91 -14.07 9.45
N SER A 296 -1.61 -14.33 9.52
CA SER A 296 -1.01 -15.56 8.97
C SER A 296 -1.57 -16.82 9.61
N PHE A 297 -1.69 -16.86 10.93
CA PHE A 297 -2.22 -18.02 11.64
C PHE A 297 -3.73 -18.16 11.45
N ALA A 298 -4.49 -17.08 11.60
CA ALA A 298 -5.94 -17.09 11.38
C ALA A 298 -6.30 -17.52 9.95
N ALA A 299 -5.50 -17.11 8.95
CA ALA A 299 -5.65 -17.54 7.56
C ALA A 299 -5.55 -19.06 7.40
N GLN A 300 -4.57 -19.70 8.05
CA GLN A 300 -4.39 -21.16 8.01
C GLN A 300 -5.57 -21.91 8.65
N MET A 301 -6.32 -21.26 9.54
CA MET A 301 -7.53 -21.80 10.15
C MET A 301 -8.76 -21.76 9.24
N GLY A 302 -8.66 -21.11 8.07
CA GLY A 302 -9.74 -21.05 7.09
C GLY A 302 -10.81 -20.00 7.40
N ILE A 303 -10.41 -18.84 7.93
CA ILE A 303 -11.30 -17.68 8.08
C ILE A 303 -11.93 -17.28 6.73
N THR A 304 -13.13 -16.70 6.76
CA THR A 304 -13.84 -16.25 5.56
C THR A 304 -13.25 -14.95 5.00
N PRO A 305 -13.48 -14.62 3.72
CA PRO A 305 -13.01 -13.37 3.12
C PRO A 305 -13.32 -12.10 3.93
N ASP A 306 -14.51 -12.00 4.51
CA ASP A 306 -14.89 -10.84 5.35
C ASP A 306 -14.15 -10.82 6.69
N GLN A 307 -13.85 -12.00 7.24
CA GLN A 307 -13.06 -12.14 8.46
C GLN A 307 -11.60 -11.73 8.23
N TYR A 308 -11.03 -11.96 7.04
CA TYR A 308 -9.69 -11.43 6.70
C TYR A 308 -9.63 -9.92 6.87
N LEU A 309 -10.60 -9.18 6.31
CA LEU A 309 -10.62 -7.72 6.38
C LEU A 309 -10.73 -7.21 7.81
N LYS A 310 -11.49 -7.92 8.65
CA LYS A 310 -11.57 -7.64 10.09
C LYS A 310 -10.25 -7.86 10.81
N VAL A 311 -9.54 -8.96 10.54
CA VAL A 311 -8.21 -9.18 11.12
C VAL A 311 -7.23 -8.10 10.64
N VAL A 312 -7.24 -7.78 9.35
CA VAL A 312 -6.35 -6.74 8.76
C VAL A 312 -6.63 -5.34 9.32
N SER A 313 -7.83 -5.07 9.85
CA SER A 313 -8.13 -3.80 10.52
C SER A 313 -7.28 -3.52 11.76
N GLY A 314 -6.65 -4.57 12.33
CA GLY A 314 -5.87 -4.45 13.55
C GLY A 314 -6.71 -4.42 14.82
N ASN A 315 -8.05 -4.40 14.76
CA ASN A 315 -8.89 -4.31 15.94
C ASN A 315 -8.87 -5.60 16.77
N LEU A 316 -8.46 -5.49 18.03
CA LEU A 316 -8.27 -6.64 18.93
C LEU A 316 -9.57 -7.38 19.24
N SER A 317 -10.68 -6.67 19.41
CA SER A 317 -11.98 -7.30 19.69
C SER A 317 -12.47 -8.11 18.51
N ASP A 318 -12.40 -7.56 17.29
CA ASP A 318 -12.76 -8.29 16.08
C ASP A 318 -11.87 -9.52 15.87
N MET A 319 -10.56 -9.41 16.13
CA MET A 319 -9.65 -10.57 16.05
C MET A 319 -10.04 -11.68 17.03
N MET A 320 -10.32 -11.33 18.29
CA MET A 320 -10.71 -12.29 19.31
C MET A 320 -12.04 -12.98 18.97
N ASP A 321 -13.03 -12.21 18.51
CA ASP A 321 -14.32 -12.77 18.07
C ASP A 321 -14.13 -13.78 16.92
N ILE A 322 -13.18 -13.52 16.01
CA ILE A 322 -12.88 -14.42 14.90
C ILE A 322 -12.18 -15.69 15.41
N ILE A 323 -11.20 -15.55 16.30
CA ILE A 323 -10.47 -16.67 16.89
C ILE A 323 -11.44 -17.60 17.64
N ASP A 324 -12.35 -17.05 18.45
CA ASP A 324 -13.36 -17.83 19.17
C ASP A 324 -14.32 -18.58 18.21
N ILE A 325 -14.55 -18.05 17.01
CA ILE A 325 -15.35 -18.72 15.97
C ILE A 325 -14.58 -19.89 15.33
N VAL A 326 -13.29 -19.72 15.04
CA VAL A 326 -12.50 -20.75 14.35
C VAL A 326 -11.89 -21.78 15.30
N GLU A 327 -11.75 -21.46 16.59
CA GLU A 327 -11.30 -22.36 17.66
C GLU A 327 -12.30 -22.45 18.81
N PRO A 328 -13.54 -22.92 18.57
CA PRO A 328 -14.59 -22.92 19.59
C PRO A 328 -14.30 -23.82 20.81
N ASP A 329 -13.34 -24.74 20.68
CA ASP A 329 -12.91 -25.65 21.75
C ASP A 329 -11.74 -25.09 22.58
N ASN A 330 -11.09 -24.00 22.13
CA ASN A 330 -9.99 -23.35 22.82
C ASN A 330 -10.37 -21.89 23.14
N LEU A 331 -10.64 -21.61 24.42
CA LEU A 331 -10.93 -20.24 24.85
C LEU A 331 -9.64 -19.54 25.28
N TYR A 332 -9.23 -18.55 24.51
CA TYR A 332 -8.09 -17.69 24.82
C TYR A 332 -8.56 -16.46 25.59
N SER A 333 -7.82 -16.05 26.61
CA SER A 333 -8.24 -14.86 27.39
C SER A 333 -7.92 -13.56 26.66
N ASN A 334 -6.98 -13.59 25.72
CA ASN A 334 -6.55 -12.47 24.88
C ASN A 334 -5.78 -12.99 23.65
N ILE A 335 -5.44 -12.07 22.75
CA ILE A 335 -4.81 -12.39 21.46
C ILE A 335 -3.44 -13.06 21.60
N TYR A 336 -2.72 -12.79 22.70
CA TYR A 336 -1.38 -13.35 22.93
C TYR A 336 -1.42 -14.74 23.52
N ASP A 337 -2.47 -15.08 24.28
CA ASP A 337 -2.70 -16.48 24.68
C ASP A 337 -2.91 -17.36 23.45
N TYR A 338 -3.63 -16.84 22.45
CA TYR A 338 -3.77 -17.49 21.15
C TYR A 338 -2.42 -17.61 20.43
N LEU A 339 -1.68 -16.49 20.31
CA LEU A 339 -0.40 -16.49 19.60
C LEU A 339 0.64 -17.43 20.23
N TYR A 340 0.72 -17.47 21.56
CA TYR A 340 1.55 -18.41 22.30
C TYR A 340 1.14 -19.87 22.05
N ALA A 341 -0.16 -20.15 21.93
CA ALA A 341 -0.65 -21.50 21.68
C ALA A 341 -0.32 -21.98 20.26
N VAL A 342 -0.34 -21.10 19.26
CA VAL A 342 -0.07 -21.46 17.86
C VAL A 342 1.42 -21.37 17.47
N ASP A 343 2.23 -20.55 18.15
CA ASP A 343 3.64 -20.35 17.82
C ASP A 343 4.53 -20.07 19.05
N GLY A 344 4.35 -20.85 20.12
CA GLY A 344 5.10 -20.71 21.37
C GLY A 344 6.62 -20.97 21.26
N GLU A 345 7.12 -21.37 20.09
CA GLU A 345 8.57 -21.48 19.82
C GLU A 345 9.21 -20.12 19.54
N HIS A 346 8.46 -19.22 18.87
CA HIS A 346 8.91 -17.87 18.57
C HIS A 346 8.27 -16.83 19.48
N TRP A 347 7.18 -17.21 20.15
CA TRP A 347 6.40 -16.29 20.93
C TRP A 347 6.36 -16.65 22.42
N GLU A 348 6.83 -15.76 23.30
CA GLU A 348 6.82 -15.91 24.76
C GLU A 348 5.91 -14.87 25.47
N LYS A 349 4.96 -15.36 26.26
CA LYS A 349 4.15 -14.54 27.17
C LYS A 349 4.96 -14.11 28.40
N GLN A 350 4.92 -12.83 28.73
CA GLN A 350 5.60 -12.26 29.90
C GLN A 350 4.64 -12.13 31.09
N ASP A 351 5.20 -12.10 32.30
CA ASP A 351 4.44 -11.98 33.57
C ASP A 351 3.66 -10.65 33.68
N ASP A 352 4.08 -9.65 32.92
CA ASP A 352 3.47 -8.31 32.87
C ASP A 352 2.33 -8.19 31.86
N GLY A 353 1.88 -9.29 31.25
CA GLY A 353 0.84 -9.28 30.23
C GLY A 353 1.34 -8.81 28.86
N SER A 354 2.64 -8.50 28.76
CA SER A 354 3.32 -8.29 27.50
C SER A 354 3.83 -9.59 26.90
N PHE A 355 4.58 -9.43 25.83
CA PHE A 355 4.92 -10.50 24.94
C PHE A 355 6.28 -10.19 24.29
N ASN A 356 7.13 -11.22 24.11
CA ASN A 356 8.44 -11.08 23.44
C ASN A 356 8.59 -12.07 22.28
N TYR A 357 9.14 -11.57 21.18
CA TYR A 357 9.73 -12.45 20.18
C TYR A 357 10.94 -13.17 20.80
N TYR A 358 11.07 -14.46 20.53
CA TYR A 358 12.10 -15.35 21.06
C TYR A 358 12.64 -16.21 19.91
N PRO A 359 13.94 -16.61 19.89
CA PRO A 359 15.00 -16.43 20.89
C PRO A 359 15.82 -15.14 20.74
N GLU A 360 15.51 -14.29 19.77
CA GLU A 360 16.25 -13.07 19.47
C GLU A 360 15.49 -11.83 19.92
N VAL A 361 16.16 -10.69 20.01
CA VAL A 361 15.52 -9.39 20.27
C VAL A 361 15.19 -8.75 18.93
N GLY A 362 13.91 -8.54 18.66
CA GLY A 362 13.35 -8.02 17.41
C GLY A 362 12.75 -9.10 16.53
N ILE A 363 11.65 -8.79 15.84
CA ILE A 363 11.04 -9.69 14.85
C ILE A 363 11.93 -9.72 13.59
N PRO A 364 12.55 -10.86 13.24
CA PRO A 364 13.44 -10.93 12.12
C PRO A 364 12.69 -11.02 10.80
N ALA A 365 13.33 -10.49 9.79
CA ALA A 365 12.93 -10.58 8.40
C ALA A 365 12.54 -12.00 7.95
N SER A 366 13.35 -12.99 8.29
CA SER A 366 13.13 -14.40 7.92
C SER A 366 11.82 -14.95 8.46
N TYR A 367 11.43 -14.55 9.68
CA TYR A 367 10.21 -15.02 10.31
C TYR A 367 8.95 -14.50 9.60
N LEU A 368 8.90 -13.20 9.30
CA LEU A 368 7.80 -12.64 8.50
C LEU A 368 7.71 -13.29 7.12
N ASN A 369 8.83 -13.65 6.50
CA ASN A 369 8.79 -14.35 5.22
C ASN A 369 8.26 -15.79 5.35
N SER A 370 8.62 -16.50 6.42
CA SER A 370 8.20 -17.89 6.61
C SER A 370 6.71 -18.03 6.88
N ILE A 371 6.12 -17.13 7.67
CA ILE A 371 4.68 -17.22 8.00
C ILE A 371 3.78 -16.87 6.80
N PHE A 372 4.32 -16.19 5.78
CA PHE A 372 3.60 -15.86 4.55
C PHE A 372 3.99 -16.71 3.33
N GLU A 373 4.99 -17.60 3.43
CA GLU A 373 5.43 -18.43 2.30
C GLU A 373 4.29 -19.34 1.79
N ASP A 374 3.57 -19.98 2.70
CA ASP A 374 2.43 -20.86 2.43
C ASP A 374 1.07 -20.20 2.76
N PHE A 375 0.99 -18.87 2.70
CA PHE A 375 -0.25 -18.15 3.03
C PHE A 375 -1.39 -18.59 2.08
N PRO A 376 -2.55 -19.03 2.60
CA PRO A 376 -3.61 -19.55 1.75
C PRO A 376 -4.29 -18.44 0.94
N GLY A 377 -4.52 -18.71 -0.35
CA GLY A 377 -5.38 -17.87 -1.18
C GLY A 377 -6.85 -17.97 -0.74
N ARG A 378 -7.61 -16.88 -0.90
CA ARG A 378 -9.03 -16.79 -0.56
C ARG A 378 -9.88 -16.39 -1.77
N ALA A 379 -11.17 -16.66 -1.71
CA ALA A 379 -12.11 -16.06 -2.65
C ALA A 379 -12.19 -14.53 -2.45
N LEU A 380 -12.57 -13.81 -3.51
CA LEU A 380 -12.91 -12.40 -3.41
C LEU A 380 -14.18 -12.21 -2.56
N THR A 381 -14.25 -11.12 -1.81
CA THR A 381 -15.47 -10.66 -1.15
C THR A 381 -16.50 -10.16 -2.16
N GLU A 382 -17.74 -9.95 -1.74
CA GLU A 382 -18.78 -9.39 -2.62
C GLU A 382 -18.40 -7.97 -3.09
N GLU A 383 -17.82 -7.18 -2.20
CA GLU A 383 -17.31 -5.83 -2.46
C GLU A 383 -16.17 -5.88 -3.49
N GLU A 384 -15.22 -6.81 -3.36
CA GLU A 384 -14.11 -6.98 -4.30
C GLU A 384 -14.61 -7.45 -5.68
N VAL A 385 -15.62 -8.32 -5.74
CA VAL A 385 -16.24 -8.74 -7.01
C VAL A 385 -16.92 -7.56 -7.70
N LYS A 386 -17.63 -6.72 -6.94
CA LYS A 386 -18.26 -5.51 -7.46
C LYS A 386 -17.22 -4.49 -7.92
N GLU A 387 -16.13 -4.35 -7.17
CA GLU A 387 -15.00 -3.51 -7.54
C GLU A 387 -14.32 -3.99 -8.82
N LEU A 388 -14.09 -5.29 -8.96
CA LEU A 388 -13.51 -5.90 -10.15
C LEU A 388 -14.35 -5.61 -11.40
N GLN A 389 -15.69 -5.68 -11.29
CA GLN A 389 -16.59 -5.31 -12.37
C GLN A 389 -16.47 -3.82 -12.72
N ASN A 390 -16.41 -2.94 -11.72
CA ASN A 390 -16.22 -1.51 -11.94
C ASN A 390 -14.87 -1.21 -12.63
N ILE A 391 -13.78 -1.86 -12.20
CA ILE A 391 -12.46 -1.73 -12.82
C ILE A 391 -12.50 -2.22 -14.27
N SER A 392 -13.13 -3.36 -14.54
CA SER A 392 -13.32 -3.88 -15.89
C SER A 392 -14.02 -2.87 -16.79
N ASP A 393 -15.12 -2.27 -16.33
CA ASP A 393 -15.86 -1.24 -17.07
C ASP A 393 -15.02 0.03 -17.29
N GLN A 394 -14.24 0.43 -16.30
CA GLN A 394 -13.34 1.58 -16.39
C GLN A 394 -12.20 1.32 -17.39
N ILE A 395 -11.54 0.17 -17.34
CA ILE A 395 -10.51 -0.24 -18.32
C ILE A 395 -11.10 -0.26 -19.73
N LYS A 396 -12.32 -0.77 -19.90
CA LYS A 396 -13.02 -0.77 -21.19
C LYS A 396 -13.28 0.66 -21.70
N MET A 397 -13.72 1.57 -20.82
CA MET A 397 -13.90 2.98 -21.17
C MET A 397 -12.59 3.67 -21.55
N LEU A 398 -11.50 3.36 -20.84
CA LEU A 398 -10.17 3.85 -21.15
C LEU A 398 -9.68 3.32 -22.50
N GLN A 399 -9.91 2.03 -22.82
CA GLN A 399 -9.57 1.43 -24.11
C GLN A 399 -10.27 2.18 -25.25
N GLN A 400 -11.57 2.45 -25.10
CA GLN A 400 -12.34 3.18 -26.11
C GLN A 400 -11.85 4.63 -26.26
N THR A 401 -11.46 5.26 -25.16
CA THR A 401 -10.92 6.62 -25.18
C THR A 401 -9.57 6.66 -25.90
N LEU A 402 -8.66 5.74 -25.58
CA LEU A 402 -7.37 5.61 -26.26
C LEU A 402 -7.53 5.32 -27.74
N LYS A 403 -8.46 4.41 -28.09
CA LYS A 403 -8.82 4.12 -29.48
C LYS A 403 -9.25 5.38 -30.23
N TYR A 404 -10.07 6.22 -29.62
CA TYR A 404 -10.46 7.50 -30.21
C TYR A 404 -9.25 8.41 -30.42
N TRP A 405 -8.40 8.60 -29.43
CA TRP A 405 -7.22 9.47 -29.53
C TRP A 405 -6.22 9.01 -30.60
N LEU A 406 -5.92 7.72 -30.63
CA LEU A 406 -5.07 7.14 -31.67
C LEU A 406 -5.67 7.36 -33.08
N SER A 407 -6.99 7.42 -33.22
CA SER A 407 -7.62 7.70 -34.53
C SER A 407 -7.35 9.12 -34.98
N VAL A 408 -7.44 10.07 -34.04
CA VAL A 408 -7.15 11.49 -34.30
C VAL A 408 -5.68 11.65 -34.71
N ILE A 409 -4.75 11.06 -33.94
CA ILE A 409 -3.31 11.10 -34.24
C ILE A 409 -3.03 10.54 -35.63
N ARG A 410 -3.57 9.36 -35.96
CA ARG A 410 -3.39 8.74 -37.28
C ARG A 410 -3.90 9.65 -38.39
N ASP A 411 -5.12 10.17 -38.25
CA ASP A 411 -5.77 10.98 -39.27
C ASP A 411 -5.03 12.31 -39.49
N GLU A 412 -4.53 12.94 -38.42
CA GLU A 412 -3.66 14.12 -38.50
C GLU A 412 -2.36 13.83 -39.26
N ARG A 413 -1.67 12.72 -38.94
CA ARG A 413 -0.41 12.35 -39.59
C ARG A 413 -0.61 12.04 -41.07
N LEU A 414 -1.69 11.34 -41.41
CA LEU A 414 -2.07 11.07 -42.81
C LEU A 414 -2.43 12.37 -43.55
N ALA A 415 -3.12 13.31 -42.89
CA ALA A 415 -3.45 14.60 -43.49
C ALA A 415 -2.19 15.44 -43.75
N ILE A 416 -1.25 15.49 -42.81
CA ILE A 416 0.05 16.17 -42.99
C ILE A 416 0.81 15.53 -44.16
N THR A 417 0.90 14.19 -44.19
CA THR A 417 1.62 13.47 -45.24
C THR A 417 1.01 13.68 -46.63
N ARG A 418 -0.30 13.85 -46.73
CA ARG A 418 -0.99 14.17 -48.00
C ARG A 418 -0.80 15.62 -48.44
N ASN A 419 -0.51 16.53 -47.51
CA ASN A 419 -0.35 17.96 -47.78
C ASN A 419 1.10 18.34 -48.12
N ILE A 420 2.08 17.51 -47.76
CA ILE A 420 3.48 17.58 -48.21
C ILE A 420 3.57 16.94 -49.59
#